data_AF-A0A958C7S0-F1
#
_entry.id   AF-A0A958C7S0-F1
#
_cell.length_a   1.000
_cell.length_b   1.000
_cell.length_c   1.000
_cell.angle_alpha   90.00
_cell.angle_beta   90.00
_cell.angle_gamma   90.00
#
_symmetry.space_group_name_H-M   'P 1'
#
loop_
_entity.id
_entity.type
_entity.pdbx_description
1 polymer ?
#
loop_
_entity_poly.entity_id
_entity_poly.type
_entity_poly.pdbx_seq_one_letter_code
_entity_poly.pdbx_strand_id
1 'polypeptide(L)'
;MQDPRLAKLANVLVNYSTRLQPGEKVGILGPMAAEPLMVEIYRYALRAGALPELVFRSDRAAEILLREGNDEQVQFVSPTTVELLKVFDCTIGVMGETNTKTMTTVDP
;
A
#
# COMPACT_ATOMS: atom_id res chain seq x y z
N MET A 1 16.16 -9.43 14.30
CA MET A 1 16.16 -10.62 13.41
C MET A 1 15.02 -10.47 12.43
N GLN A 2 15.26 -10.59 11.12
CA GLN A 2 14.17 -10.54 10.13
C GLN A 2 13.20 -11.70 10.36
N ASP A 3 11.89 -11.44 10.32
CA ASP A 3 10.88 -12.51 10.37
C ASP A 3 10.94 -13.30 9.05
N PRO A 4 11.32 -14.60 9.08
CA PRO A 4 11.47 -15.40 7.87
C PRO A 4 10.14 -15.61 7.12
N ARG A 5 8.99 -15.42 7.79
CA ARG A 5 7.67 -15.54 7.17
C ARG A 5 7.40 -14.34 6.26
N LEU A 6 7.74 -13.14 6.71
CA LEU A 6 7.59 -11.92 5.92
C LEU A 6 8.52 -11.93 4.71
N ALA A 7 9.77 -12.38 4.88
CA ALA A 7 10.71 -12.51 3.78
C ALA A 7 10.24 -13.51 2.71
N LYS A 8 9.68 -14.66 3.13
CA LYS A 8 9.09 -15.65 2.21
C LYS A 8 7.90 -15.09 1.46
N LEU A 9 7.00 -14.39 2.15
CA LEU A 9 5.83 -13.77 1.51
C LEU A 9 6.26 -12.68 0.51
N ALA A 10 7.17 -11.80 0.89
CA ALA A 10 7.72 -10.78 0.00
C ALA A 10 8.34 -11.39 -1.26
N ASN A 11 9.07 -12.50 -1.13
CA ASN A 11 9.62 -13.23 -2.27
C ASN A 11 8.53 -13.74 -3.23
N VAL A 12 7.43 -14.29 -2.70
CA VAL A 12 6.29 -14.77 -3.50
C VAL A 12 5.59 -13.61 -4.21
N LEU A 13 5.38 -12.50 -3.51
CA LEU A 13 4.74 -11.32 -4.08
C LEU A 13 5.58 -10.78 -5.26
N VAL A 14 6.88 -10.56 -5.03
CA VAL A 14 7.78 -9.95 -6.02
C VAL A 14 8.10 -10.89 -7.18
N ASN A 15 8.55 -12.12 -6.90
CA ASN A 15 9.14 -12.97 -7.95
C ASN A 15 8.11 -13.87 -8.63
N TYR A 16 7.00 -14.22 -7.96
CA TYR A 16 5.98 -15.11 -8.52
C TYR A 16 4.73 -14.36 -8.97
N SER A 17 4.20 -13.48 -8.11
CA SER A 17 2.89 -12.85 -8.33
C SER A 17 2.99 -11.68 -9.31
N THR A 18 3.91 -10.74 -9.05
CA THR A 18 4.12 -9.58 -9.93
C THR A 18 5.22 -9.80 -10.96
N ARG A 19 6.13 -10.77 -10.71
CA ARG A 19 7.26 -11.11 -11.59
C ARG A 19 8.05 -9.87 -12.01
N LEU A 20 8.38 -9.03 -11.04
CA LEU A 20 9.02 -7.75 -11.29
C LEU A 20 10.30 -7.89 -12.11
N GLN A 21 10.46 -6.98 -13.07
CA GLN A 21 11.61 -6.89 -13.96
C GLN A 21 12.46 -5.65 -13.62
N PRO A 22 13.76 -5.65 -14.00
CA PRO A 22 14.60 -4.48 -13.86
C PRO A 22 14.01 -3.25 -14.54
N GLY A 23 13.98 -2.12 -13.81
CA GLY A 23 13.48 -0.83 -14.31
C GLY A 23 11.98 -0.60 -14.16
N GLU A 24 11.18 -1.63 -13.82
CA GLU A 24 9.75 -1.44 -13.54
C GLU A 24 9.54 -0.65 -12.26
N LYS A 25 8.62 0.32 -12.29
CA LYS A 25 8.23 1.12 -11.13
C LYS A 25 7.12 0.42 -10.38
N VAL A 26 7.32 0.16 -9.10
CA VAL A 26 6.33 -0.53 -8.26
C VAL A 26 5.91 0.30 -7.07
N GLY A 27 4.61 0.54 -6.95
CA GLY A 27 4.02 1.16 -5.76
C GLY A 27 3.71 0.09 -4.70
N ILE A 28 4.24 0.23 -3.50
CA ILE A 28 3.94 -0.63 -2.36
C ILE A 28 3.05 0.16 -1.41
N LEU A 29 1.76 -0.18 -1.37
CA LEU A 29 0.74 0.62 -0.70
C LEU A 29 0.24 -0.09 0.55
N GLY A 30 0.13 0.63 1.66
CA GLY A 30 -0.42 0.04 2.87
C GLY A 30 -0.36 0.96 4.08
N PRO A 31 -0.97 0.55 5.20
CA PRO A 31 -0.91 1.30 6.45
C PRO A 31 0.43 1.12 7.16
N MET A 32 0.77 2.03 8.07
CA MET A 32 1.99 1.94 8.89
C MET A 32 2.10 0.62 9.65
N ALA A 33 0.97 0.02 10.04
CA ALA A 33 0.95 -1.28 10.72
C ALA A 33 1.50 -2.44 9.87
N ALA A 34 1.43 -2.30 8.54
CA ALA A 34 1.94 -3.26 7.58
C ALA A 34 3.40 -3.00 7.18
N GLU A 35 4.05 -1.98 7.74
CA GLU A 35 5.43 -1.60 7.43
C GLU A 35 6.41 -2.78 7.43
N PRO A 36 6.38 -3.72 8.41
CA PRO A 36 7.33 -4.83 8.41
C PRO A 36 7.29 -5.69 7.13
N LEU A 37 6.10 -5.90 6.55
CA LEU A 37 5.96 -6.63 5.29
C LEU A 37 6.31 -5.74 4.09
N MET A 38 5.88 -4.48 4.10
CA MET A 38 6.17 -3.52 3.03
C MET A 38 7.67 -3.32 2.83
N VAL A 39 8.45 -3.25 3.91
CA VAL A 39 9.92 -3.14 3.86
C VAL A 39 10.56 -4.40 3.28
N GLU A 40 10.04 -5.59 3.57
CA GLU A 40 10.54 -6.82 2.94
C GLU A 40 10.18 -6.88 1.46
N ILE A 41 8.98 -6.46 1.05
CA ILE A 41 8.63 -6.33 -0.37
C ILE A 41 9.58 -5.36 -1.08
N TYR A 42 9.85 -4.20 -0.46
CA TYR A 42 10.78 -3.20 -0.97
C TYR A 42 12.18 -3.80 -1.20
N ARG A 43 12.68 -4.58 -0.21
CA ARG A 43 13.97 -5.26 -0.32
C ARG A 43 14.02 -6.25 -1.49
N TYR A 44 12.98 -7.05 -1.68
CA TYR A 44 12.95 -8.01 -2.78
C TYR A 44 12.77 -7.32 -4.14
N ALA A 45 11.99 -6.24 -4.21
CA ALA A 45 11.85 -5.44 -5.42
C ALA A 45 13.19 -4.84 -5.87
N LEU A 46 13.98 -4.27 -4.94
CA LEU A 46 15.34 -3.82 -5.23
C LEU A 46 16.24 -4.95 -5.75
N ARG A 47 16.15 -6.14 -5.16
CA ARG A 47 16.93 -7.31 -5.60
C ARG A 47 16.54 -7.77 -7.02
N ALA A 48 15.30 -7.55 -7.43
CA ALA A 48 14.83 -7.81 -8.78
C ALA A 48 15.23 -6.70 -9.78
N GLY A 49 15.84 -5.61 -9.31
CA GLY A 49 16.22 -4.46 -10.13
C GLY A 49 15.08 -3.47 -10.42
N ALA A 50 13.92 -3.65 -9.80
CA ALA A 50 12.79 -2.73 -9.91
C ALA A 50 13.04 -1.41 -9.16
N LEU A 51 12.17 -0.44 -9.38
CA LEU A 51 12.18 0.90 -8.77
C LEU A 51 10.99 1.03 -7.80
N PRO A 52 11.12 0.53 -6.56
CA PRO A 52 10.03 0.55 -5.59
C PRO A 52 9.83 1.90 -4.91
N GLU A 53 8.57 2.23 -4.62
CA GLU A 53 8.17 3.38 -3.81
C GLU A 53 7.15 2.96 -2.75
N LEU A 54 7.30 3.45 -1.51
CA LEU A 54 6.36 3.19 -0.42
C LEU A 54 5.28 4.28 -0.39
N VAL A 55 4.01 3.87 -0.39
CA VAL A 55 2.86 4.77 -0.28
C VAL A 55 2.06 4.40 0.96
N PHE A 56 2.26 5.15 2.03
CA PHE A 56 1.54 4.93 3.27
C PHE A 56 0.13 5.52 3.24
N ARG A 57 -0.83 4.75 3.76
CA ARG A 57 -2.22 5.18 3.94
C ARG A 57 -2.57 5.20 5.43
N SER A 58 -3.50 6.08 5.79
CA SER A 58 -3.99 6.20 7.17
C SER A 58 -5.47 5.86 7.21
N ASP A 59 -5.79 4.70 7.78
CA ASP A 59 -7.19 4.29 7.99
C ASP A 59 -7.94 5.28 8.90
N ARG A 60 -7.21 5.92 9.83
CA ARG A 60 -7.76 6.98 10.71
C ARG A 60 -8.13 8.23 9.92
N ALA A 61 -7.33 8.61 8.93
CA ALA A 61 -7.66 9.75 8.08
C ALA A 61 -8.88 9.44 7.19
N ALA A 62 -8.98 8.20 6.69
CA ALA A 62 -10.16 7.74 5.96
C ALA A 62 -11.41 7.76 6.85
N GLU A 63 -11.31 7.35 8.12
CA GLU A 63 -12.42 7.42 9.08
C GLU A 63 -12.88 8.85 9.32
N ILE A 64 -11.94 9.77 9.55
CA ILE A 64 -12.23 11.20 9.75
C ILE A 64 -12.92 11.78 8.51
N LEU A 65 -12.43 11.46 7.30
CA LEU A 65 -13.06 11.91 6.06
C LEU A 65 -14.53 11.48 5.97
N LEU A 66 -14.84 10.24 6.37
CA LEU A 66 -16.22 9.75 6.31
C LEU A 66 -17.11 10.31 7.43
N ARG A 67 -16.54 10.64 8.61
CA ARG A 67 -17.31 11.21 9.73
C ARG A 67 -17.55 12.71 9.61
N GLU A 68 -16.56 13.44 9.12
CA GLU A 68 -16.55 14.90 9.14
C GLU A 68 -16.70 15.52 7.75
N GLY A 69 -16.44 14.75 6.70
CA GLY A 69 -16.51 15.22 5.32
C GLY A 69 -17.94 15.36 4.81
N ASN A 70 -18.13 16.34 3.93
CA ASN A 70 -19.35 16.44 3.13
C ASN A 70 -19.24 15.64 1.81
N ASP A 71 -20.35 15.51 1.08
CA ASP A 71 -20.42 14.73 -0.17
C ASP A 71 -19.35 15.13 -1.19
N GLU A 72 -19.09 16.44 -1.36
CA GLU A 72 -18.07 16.93 -2.29
C GLU A 72 -16.66 16.47 -1.88
N GLN A 73 -16.35 16.54 -0.58
CA GLN A 73 -15.05 16.13 -0.03
C GLN A 73 -14.85 14.62 -0.07
N VAL A 74 -15.90 13.83 0.20
CA VAL A 74 -15.85 12.37 0.10
C VAL A 74 -15.69 11.92 -1.35
N GLN A 75 -16.29 12.64 -2.29
CA GLN A 75 -16.16 12.37 -3.73
C GLN A 75 -14.87 12.94 -4.35
N PHE A 76 -14.09 13.72 -3.60
CA PHE A 76 -12.87 14.33 -4.10
C PHE A 76 -11.81 13.26 -4.42
N VAL A 77 -11.53 13.09 -5.71
CA VAL A 77 -10.42 12.27 -6.19
C VAL A 77 -9.19 13.15 -6.33
N SER A 78 -8.22 12.97 -5.44
CA SER A 78 -6.95 13.70 -5.47
C SER A 78 -6.24 13.54 -6.83
N PRO A 79 -6.04 14.63 -7.59
CA PRO A 79 -5.31 14.56 -8.86
C PRO A 79 -3.88 14.04 -8.68
N THR A 80 -3.23 14.41 -7.57
CA THR A 80 -1.89 13.92 -7.21
C THR A 80 -1.87 12.42 -7.02
N THR A 81 -2.89 11.85 -6.38
CA THR A 81 -2.98 10.38 -6.20
C THR A 81 -3.17 9.67 -7.53
N VAL A 82 -4.00 10.24 -8.42
CA VAL A 82 -4.23 9.70 -9.77
C VAL A 82 -2.95 9.72 -10.59
N GLU A 83 -2.23 10.84 -10.62
CA GLU A 83 -0.97 10.95 -11.35
C GLU A 83 0.10 10.02 -10.79
N LEU A 84 0.21 9.89 -9.47
CA LEU A 84 1.12 8.94 -8.84
C LEU A 84 0.84 7.50 -9.27
N LEU A 85 -0.42 7.07 -9.25
CA LEU A 85 -0.79 5.70 -9.64
C LEU A 85 -0.53 5.41 -11.12
N LYS A 86 -0.64 6.42 -12.00
CA LYS A 86 -0.32 6.28 -13.43
C LYS A 86 1.17 6.07 -13.70
N VAL A 87 2.04 6.45 -12.76
CA VAL A 87 3.50 6.32 -12.90
C VAL A 87 3.96 4.88 -12.67
N PHE A 88 3.22 4.08 -11.88
CA PHE A 88 3.62 2.73 -11.54
C PHE A 88 3.21 1.71 -12.61
N ASP A 89 4.13 0.83 -12.97
CA ASP A 89 3.89 -0.32 -13.85
C ASP A 89 3.13 -1.42 -13.10
N CYS A 90 3.33 -1.50 -11.78
CA CYS A 90 2.67 -2.46 -10.89
C CYS A 90 2.40 -1.86 -9.51
N THR A 91 1.38 -2.36 -8.81
CA THR A 91 1.13 -2.02 -7.41
C THR A 91 0.97 -3.27 -6.55
N ILE A 92 1.51 -3.23 -5.34
CA ILE A 92 1.32 -4.26 -4.31
C ILE A 92 0.63 -3.61 -3.12
N GLY A 93 -0.66 -3.92 -2.96
CA GLY A 93 -1.46 -3.48 -1.82
C GLY A 93 -1.32 -4.43 -0.64
N VAL A 94 -0.93 -3.90 0.51
CA VAL A 94 -0.88 -4.61 1.78
C VAL A 94 -1.99 -4.08 2.68
N MET A 95 -2.94 -4.94 3.01
CA MET A 95 -3.96 -4.65 4.00
C MET A 95 -3.44 -5.06 5.37
N GLY A 96 -3.62 -4.20 6.37
CA GLY A 96 -3.13 -4.44 7.73
C GLY A 96 -3.76 -3.48 8.71
N GLU A 97 -4.83 -3.92 9.37
CA GLU A 97 -5.58 -3.04 10.25
C GLU A 97 -5.05 -3.12 11.68
N THR A 98 -4.92 -1.97 12.33
CA THR A 98 -4.74 -1.93 13.80
C THR A 98 -6.08 -2.04 14.53
N ASN A 99 -7.19 -1.73 13.85
CA ASN A 99 -8.54 -1.80 14.37
C ASN A 99 -9.53 -2.22 13.28
N THR A 100 -10.11 -3.42 13.43
CA THR A 100 -11.08 -3.99 12.47
C THR A 100 -12.49 -3.41 12.58
N LYS A 101 -12.72 -2.50 13.54
CA LYS A 101 -14.02 -1.84 13.79
C LYS A 101 -14.02 -0.36 13.45
N THR A 102 -13.00 0.12 12.74
CA THR A 102 -12.77 1.55 12.47
C THR A 102 -13.97 2.21 11.80
N MET A 103 -14.70 1.51 10.93
CA MET A 103 -15.86 2.05 10.22
C MET A 103 -17.22 1.63 10.80
N THR A 104 -17.27 0.96 11.95
CA THR A 104 -18.53 0.39 12.48
C THR A 104 -19.57 1.43 12.88
N THR A 105 -19.18 2.68 13.09
CA THR A 105 -20.11 3.76 13.48
C THR A 105 -20.21 4.87 12.44
N VAL A 106 -19.81 4.59 11.20
CA VAL A 106 -19.98 5.48 10.05
C VAL A 106 -21.27 5.06 9.35
N ASP A 107 -22.10 6.03 8.97
CA ASP A 107 -23.35 5.75 8.25
C ASP A 107 -23.03 5.25 6.82
N PRO A 108 -23.79 4.24 6.31
CA PRO A 108 -23.52 3.60 5.02
C PRO A 108 -23.84 4.47 3.79
#